data_AF-A0A9X2JGI6-F1
#
_entry.id   AF-A0A9X2JGI6-F1
#
_cell.length_a   1.000
_cell.length_b   1.000
_cell.length_c   1.000
_cell.angle_alpha   90.00
_cell.angle_beta   90.00
_cell.angle_gamma   90.00
#
_symmetry.space_group_name_H-M   'P 1'
#
loop_
_entity.id
_entity.type
_entity.pdbx_description
1 polymer ?
#
loop_
_entity_poly.entity_id
_entity_poly.type
_entity_poly.pdbx_seq_one_letter_code
_entity_poly.pdbx_strand_id
1 'polypeptide(L)'
;MNFNDWLRQLRESGWIGPVRLGMSRDELVGLFGAANDTAKCSRKAQRPEILKYDNVEFHFGPKWEDGLNLIYSDTEDGIPTLSISECSGRR
;
A
#
# COMPACT_ATOMS: atom_id res chain seq x y z
N MET A 1 14.47 6.20 -3.19
CA MET A 1 13.39 6.78 -4.02
C MET A 1 12.32 7.26 -3.06
N ASN A 2 11.89 8.51 -3.15
CA ASN A 2 10.86 9.01 -2.23
C ASN A 2 9.45 8.63 -2.72
N PHE A 3 8.44 8.81 -1.86
CA PHE A 3 7.05 8.46 -2.18
C PHE A 3 6.50 9.22 -3.40
N ASN A 4 6.81 10.51 -3.55
CA ASN A 4 6.31 11.34 -4.65
C ASN A 4 6.87 10.90 -6.01
N ASP A 5 8.15 10.54 -6.07
CA ASP A 5 8.79 10.00 -7.28
C ASP A 5 8.17 8.65 -7.67
N TRP A 6 7.83 7.82 -6.68
CA TRP A 6 7.14 6.56 -6.90
C TRP A 6 5.71 6.74 -7.40
N LEU A 7 4.95 7.61 -6.75
CA LEU A 7 3.58 7.90 -7.17
C LEU A 7 3.54 8.48 -8.59
N ARG A 8 4.52 9.31 -8.96
CA ARG A 8 4.67 9.82 -10.32
C ARG A 8 4.95 8.70 -11.32
N GLN A 9 5.92 7.82 -11.05
CA GLN A 9 6.23 6.70 -11.95
C GLN A 9 5.04 5.75 -12.10
N LEU A 10 4.33 5.47 -11.01
CA LEU A 10 3.13 4.66 -11.01
C LEU A 10 2.04 5.26 -11.92
N ARG A 11 1.82 6.58 -11.84
CA ARG A 11 0.84 7.30 -12.67
C ARG A 11 1.25 7.38 -14.14
N GLU A 12 2.53 7.59 -14.42
CA GLU A 12 3.04 7.78 -15.79
C GLU A 12 3.24 6.47 -16.55
N SER A 13 3.65 5.40 -15.86
CA SER A 13 4.10 4.15 -16.49
C SER A 13 3.41 2.90 -15.97
N GLY A 14 2.60 3.00 -14.91
CA GLY A 14 2.06 1.83 -14.22
C GLY A 14 3.11 1.02 -13.45
N TRP A 15 4.35 1.51 -13.35
CA TRP A 15 5.43 0.83 -12.67
C TRP A 15 5.26 0.91 -11.16
N ILE A 16 5.07 -0.24 -10.52
CA ILE A 16 4.85 -0.35 -9.07
C ILE A 16 6.16 -0.47 -8.28
N GLY A 17 7.27 -0.84 -8.94
CA GLY A 17 8.56 -0.99 -8.28
C GLY A 17 9.08 0.35 -7.74
N PRO A 18 9.72 0.39 -6.57
CA PRO A 18 10.23 -0.75 -5.79
C PRO A 18 9.21 -1.44 -4.87
N VAL A 19 7.96 -0.98 -4.85
CA VAL A 19 6.88 -1.62 -4.05
C VAL A 19 6.45 -2.92 -4.71
N ARG A 20 6.19 -3.94 -3.88
CA ARG A 20 5.70 -5.26 -4.32
C ARG A 20 4.67 -5.80 -3.35
N LEU A 21 3.71 -6.56 -3.85
CA LEU A 21 2.83 -7.34 -3.00
C LEU A 21 3.65 -8.35 -2.18
N GLY A 22 3.22 -8.60 -0.95
CA GLY A 22 3.94 -9.40 0.03
C GLY A 22 5.08 -8.68 0.75
N MET A 23 5.41 -7.43 0.37
CA MET A 23 6.37 -6.61 1.12
C MET A 23 5.87 -6.35 2.55
N SER A 24 6.75 -6.45 3.53
CA SER A 24 6.44 -6.13 4.92
C SER A 24 6.26 -4.63 5.14
N ARG A 25 5.60 -4.26 6.25
CA ARG A 25 5.44 -2.86 6.66
C ARG A 25 6.78 -2.17 6.83
N ASP A 26 7.74 -2.85 7.45
CA ASP A 26 9.05 -2.30 7.76
C ASP A 26 9.88 -2.06 6.48
N GLU A 27 9.75 -2.93 5.48
CA GLU A 27 10.32 -2.68 4.15
C GLU A 27 9.70 -1.43 3.50
N LEU A 28 8.37 -1.27 3.56
CA LEU A 28 7.68 -0.10 2.97
C LEU A 28 8.07 1.20 3.68
N VAL A 29 8.11 1.18 5.02
CA VAL A 29 8.59 2.31 5.84
C VAL A 29 10.08 2.58 5.59
N GLY A 30 10.88 1.55 5.35
CA GLY A 30 12.28 1.70 4.94
C GLY A 30 12.45 2.38 3.57
N LEU A 31 11.49 2.22 2.67
CA LEU A 31 11.49 2.85 1.35
C LEU A 31 11.00 4.30 1.38
N PHE A 32 9.86 4.56 2.01
CA PHE A 32 9.18 5.86 1.96
C PHE A 32 9.34 6.70 3.22
N GLY A 33 9.92 6.15 4.28
CA GLY A 33 9.95 6.76 5.60
C GLY A 33 8.66 6.52 6.38
N ALA A 34 8.50 7.21 7.50
CA ALA A 34 7.31 7.12 8.34
C ALA A 34 6.06 7.54 7.55
N ALA A 35 4.99 6.75 7.67
CA ALA A 35 3.69 7.06 7.08
C ALA A 35 3.10 8.35 7.66
N ASN A 36 2.27 9.05 6.87
CA ASN A 36 1.56 10.24 7.32
C ASN A 36 0.49 9.90 8.36
N ASP A 37 -0.20 8.79 8.14
CA ASP A 37 -1.21 8.27 9.05
C ASP A 37 -1.20 6.74 9.04
N THR A 38 -1.73 6.15 10.11
CA THR A 38 -1.78 4.71 10.28
C THR A 38 -3.13 4.30 10.84
N ALA A 39 -3.86 3.44 10.14
CA ALA A 39 -5.14 2.91 10.61
C ALA A 39 -4.99 1.47 11.11
N LYS A 40 -5.67 1.16 12.22
CA LYS A 40 -5.71 -0.18 12.81
C LYS A 40 -7.06 -0.82 12.46
N CYS A 41 -7.06 -1.90 11.68
CA CYS A 41 -8.25 -2.71 11.48
C CYS A 41 -8.40 -3.85 12.51
N SER A 42 -7.38 -4.12 13.34
CA SER A 42 -7.43 -5.12 14.41
C SER A 42 -7.01 -4.59 15.78
N ARG A 43 -7.78 -4.93 16.83
CA ARG A 43 -7.40 -4.67 18.23
C ARG A 43 -6.26 -5.56 18.74
N LYS A 44 -5.99 -6.69 18.07
CA LYS A 44 -5.13 -7.76 18.60
C LYS A 44 -3.65 -7.59 18.22
N ALA A 45 -3.38 -7.04 17.03
CA ALA A 45 -2.02 -6.97 16.50
C ALA A 45 -1.18 -5.82 17.10
N GLN A 46 -1.80 -4.85 17.79
CA GLN A 46 -1.22 -3.57 18.24
C GLN A 46 -0.54 -2.71 17.15
N ARG A 47 -0.27 -3.27 15.98
CA ARG A 47 0.32 -2.66 14.79
C ARG A 47 -0.77 -2.17 13.82
N PRO A 48 -0.52 -1.09 13.06
CA PRO A 48 -1.43 -0.64 12.00
C PRO A 48 -1.53 -1.65 10.86
N GLU A 49 -2.74 -1.88 10.39
CA GLU A 49 -2.99 -2.75 9.23
C GLU A 49 -2.99 -1.97 7.92
N ILE A 50 -3.11 -0.65 8.01
CA ILE A 50 -3.06 0.25 6.86
C ILE A 50 -2.03 1.33 7.15
N LEU A 51 -1.13 1.54 6.20
CA LEU A 51 -0.24 2.71 6.16
C LEU A 51 -0.75 3.68 5.11
N LYS A 52 -0.88 4.95 5.47
CA LYS A 52 -1.34 5.99 4.55
C LYS A 52 -0.22 6.97 4.27
N TYR A 53 0.08 7.12 2.99
CA TYR A 53 0.99 8.13 2.47
C TYR A 53 0.18 9.05 1.57
N ASP A 54 -0.03 10.28 2.02
CA ASP A 54 -0.90 11.25 1.35
C ASP A 54 -2.30 10.65 1.04
N ASN A 55 -2.67 10.53 -0.24
CA ASN A 55 -3.93 9.96 -0.72
C ASN A 55 -3.85 8.47 -1.09
N VAL A 56 -2.75 7.78 -0.75
CA VAL A 56 -2.52 6.37 -1.05
C VAL A 56 -2.50 5.55 0.23
N GLU A 57 -3.28 4.47 0.24
CA GLU A 57 -3.39 3.51 1.32
C GLU A 57 -2.77 2.18 0.93
N PHE A 58 -1.91 1.69 1.83
CA PHE A 58 -1.25 0.40 1.73
C PHE A 58 -1.86 -0.53 2.76
N HIS A 59 -2.63 -1.50 2.28
CA HIS A 59 -3.38 -2.45 3.09
C HIS A 59 -2.57 -3.73 3.25
N PHE A 60 -2.29 -4.08 4.51
CA PHE A 60 -1.55 -5.27 4.89
C PHE A 60 -2.53 -6.32 5.41
N GLY A 61 -2.32 -7.59 5.04
CA GLY A 61 -3.26 -8.64 5.41
C GLY A 61 -2.63 -10.02 5.55
N PRO A 62 -3.39 -10.98 6.11
CA PRO A 62 -2.89 -12.30 6.46
C PRO A 62 -2.52 -13.16 5.24
N LYS A 63 -2.92 -12.75 4.03
CA LYS A 63 -2.61 -13.46 2.77
C LYS A 63 -1.10 -13.65 2.56
N TRP A 64 -0.29 -12.74 3.08
CA TRP A 64 1.16 -12.74 2.93
C TRP A 64 1.90 -12.60 4.26
N GLU A 65 1.45 -13.29 5.32
CA GLU A 65 2.06 -13.18 6.66
C GLU A 65 2.10 -11.71 7.15
N ASP A 66 0.98 -11.01 6.99
CA ASP A 66 0.85 -9.56 7.24
C ASP A 66 1.62 -8.66 6.25
N GLY A 67 1.95 -9.17 5.07
CA GLY A 67 2.51 -8.43 3.95
C GLY A 67 1.48 -7.60 3.17
N LEU A 68 1.99 -6.69 2.33
CA LEU A 68 1.21 -5.79 1.49
C LEU A 68 0.31 -6.59 0.54
N ASN A 69 -1.01 -6.38 0.63
CA ASN A 69 -1.99 -7.11 -0.16
C ASN A 69 -2.76 -6.23 -1.15
N LEU A 70 -2.97 -4.96 -0.79
CA LEU A 70 -3.69 -4.00 -1.62
C LEU A 70 -3.03 -2.63 -1.54
N ILE A 71 -2.82 -2.02 -2.71
CA ILE A 71 -2.52 -0.60 -2.83
C ILE A 71 -3.76 0.06 -3.38
N TYR A 72 -4.32 0.97 -2.60
CA TYR A 72 -5.53 1.72 -2.92
C TYR A 72 -5.20 3.21 -2.98
N SER A 73 -5.63 3.92 -4.01
CA SER A 73 -5.58 5.38 -4.01
C SER A 73 -6.91 5.96 -4.49
N ASP A 74 -7.42 6.89 -3.71
CA ASP A 74 -8.57 7.70 -4.12
C ASP A 74 -8.10 9.05 -4.64
N THR A 75 -8.83 9.59 -5.61
CA THR A 75 -8.66 10.99 -6.04
C THR A 75 -9.58 11.89 -5.21
N GLU A 76 -9.37 13.21 -5.18
CA GLU A 76 -10.32 14.15 -4.55
C GLU A 76 -11.74 14.00 -5.12
N ASP A 77 -11.88 13.46 -6.34
CA ASP A 77 -13.15 13.18 -7.02
C ASP A 77 -13.78 11.81 -6.67
N GLY A 78 -13.20 11.02 -5.76
CA GLY A 78 -13.76 9.72 -5.35
C GLY A 78 -13.63 8.60 -6.40
N ILE A 79 -12.76 8.78 -7.41
CA ILE A 79 -12.50 7.77 -8.43
C ILE A 79 -11.29 6.93 -8.00
N PRO A 80 -11.46 5.61 -7.76
CA PRO A 80 -10.35 4.73 -7.43
C PRO A 80 -9.43 4.63 -8.64
N THR A 81 -8.28 5.28 -8.52
CA THR A 81 -7.29 5.38 -9.62
C THR A 81 -6.34 4.19 -9.64
N LEU A 82 -6.22 3.48 -8.52
CA LEU A 82 -5.40 2.28 -8.39
C LEU A 82 -6.02 1.30 -7.39
N SER A 83 -6.20 0.06 -7.84
CA SER A 83 -6.46 -1.10 -7.02
C SER A 83 -5.57 -2.23 -7.51
N ILE A 84 -4.37 -2.33 -6.92
CA ILE A 84 -3.47 -3.44 -7.20
C ILE A 84 -3.69 -4.48 -6.13
N SER A 85 -4.44 -5.51 -6.49
CA SER A 85 -4.55 -6.73 -5.71
C SER A 85 -4.18 -7.89 -6.60
N GLU A 86 -3.55 -8.90 -6.01
CA GLU A 86 -3.32 -10.14 -6.72
C GLU A 86 -4.66 -10.90 -6.78
N CYS A 87 -5.30 -10.90 -7.95
CA CYS A 87 -6.49 -11.71 -8.21
C CYS A 87 -6.16 -13.16 -7.86
N SER A 88 -6.63 -13.64 -6.71
CA SER A 88 -6.69 -15.07 -6.46
C SER A 88 -7.70 -15.63 -7.46
N GLY A 89 -7.21 -16.12 -8.60
CA GLY A 89 -7.96 -17.03 -9.44
C GLY A 89 -8.46 -18.16 -8.54
N ARG A 90 -9.77 -18.21 -8.31
CA ARG A 90 -10.42 -19.38 -7.74
C ARG A 90 -10.09 -20.55 -8.68
N ARG A 91 -9.32 -21.53 -8.20
CA ARG A 91 -9.35 -22.88 -8.76
C ARG A 91 -10.55 -23.61 -8.20
#